data_AF-A0A6A3BBR1-F1
#
_entry.id   AF-A0A6A3BBR1-F1
#
_cell.length_a   1.000
_cell.length_b   1.000
_cell.length_c   1.000
_cell.angle_alpha   90.00
_cell.angle_beta   90.00
_cell.angle_gamma   90.00
#
_symmetry.space_group_name_H-M   'P 1'
#
loop_
_entity.id
_entity.type
_entity.pdbx_description
1 polymer ?
#
loop_
_entity_poly.entity_id
_entity_poly.type
_entity_poly.pdbx_seq_one_letter_code
_entity_poly.pdbx_strand_id
1 'polypeptide(L)'
;MLLKREAAVVAKEQDSLARLQEKRDAAVFAITNALEKHEKLSSEEPADVDCNARCGELSVEEKPPDSAATENNSEDVKSSFENGNFKVKSYPQLVKLCEEMDYEGLQKFISNNRKNLAALKEEIPWALKTAASPARLVLESLEGFYRSEVPNADGKKDSNRLGLRRTCIMLMECLSFLLSNLDTVSVSSLISEDIKDQAKLIAEEWKPKLDSLYMDASNGNSLEAHAFLQLLTTFGIVSDFNEEEFSRLIPMVSRRRQAADLCRSLGLSEKMPGVIEVLVNNGRQIDAVNLAVAFELTQQFSPVPLMKSYLKDARKAASPVKLGNASPTAPTEVSERELTALKAVIKCIEEHNLEEQYPVDPLQKRFSC
;
A
#
# COMPACT_ATOMS: atom_id res chain seq x y z
N MET A 1 -28.19 -33.35 26.25
CA MET A 1 -28.30 -31.88 26.07
C MET A 1 -27.33 -31.35 25.00
N LEU A 2 -26.10 -31.89 24.91
CA LEU A 2 -25.08 -31.53 23.91
C LEU A 2 -25.49 -31.78 22.44
N LEU A 3 -25.99 -32.97 22.10
CA LEU A 3 -26.41 -33.31 20.72
C LEU A 3 -27.47 -32.36 20.14
N LYS A 4 -28.36 -31.81 20.98
CA LYS A 4 -29.35 -30.81 20.54
C LYS A 4 -28.72 -29.44 20.27
N ARG A 5 -27.62 -29.09 20.94
CA ARG A 5 -26.87 -27.85 20.69
C ARG A 5 -26.02 -27.96 19.42
N GLU A 6 -25.38 -29.11 19.19
CA GLU A 6 -24.62 -29.37 17.96
C GLU A 6 -25.53 -29.30 16.72
N ALA A 7 -26.70 -29.95 16.75
CA ALA A 7 -27.67 -29.86 15.65
C ALA A 7 -28.14 -28.43 15.37
N ALA A 8 -28.28 -27.60 16.41
CA ALA A 8 -28.68 -26.20 16.27
C ALA A 8 -27.55 -25.31 15.69
N VAL A 9 -26.29 -25.62 16.01
CA VAL A 9 -25.13 -24.92 15.43
C VAL A 9 -24.99 -25.27 13.96
N VAL A 10 -25.06 -26.56 13.61
CA VAL A 10 -24.98 -27.02 12.21
C VAL A 10 -26.09 -26.42 11.35
N ALA A 11 -27.32 -26.38 11.86
CA ALA A 11 -28.44 -25.75 11.15
C ALA A 11 -28.19 -24.24 10.89
N LYS A 12 -27.63 -23.53 11.88
CA LYS A 12 -27.31 -22.11 11.75
C LYS A 12 -26.15 -21.85 10.77
N GLU A 13 -25.17 -22.75 10.73
CA GLU A 13 -24.06 -22.69 9.77
C GLU A 13 -24.56 -22.94 8.34
N GLN A 14 -25.43 -23.94 8.14
CA GLN A 14 -26.04 -24.22 6.85
C GLN A 14 -26.90 -23.06 6.35
N ASP A 15 -27.72 -22.45 7.21
CA ASP A 15 -28.50 -21.26 6.88
C ASP A 15 -27.61 -20.05 6.51
N SER A 16 -26.50 -19.87 7.24
CA SER A 16 -25.53 -18.82 6.93
C SER A 16 -24.86 -19.05 5.58
N LEU A 17 -24.51 -20.29 5.28
CA LEU A 17 -23.84 -20.68 4.04
C LEU A 17 -24.78 -20.51 2.83
N ALA A 18 -26.05 -20.88 2.97
CA ALA A 18 -27.07 -20.65 1.94
C ALA A 18 -27.26 -19.16 1.63
N ARG A 19 -27.32 -18.30 2.66
CA ARG A 19 -27.42 -16.83 2.47
C ARG A 19 -26.19 -16.23 1.82
N LEU A 20 -25.00 -16.78 2.07
CA LEU A 20 -23.76 -16.34 1.43
C LEU A 20 -23.74 -16.73 -0.05
N GLN A 21 -24.19 -17.95 -0.38
CA GLN A 21 -24.33 -18.40 -1.77
C GLN A 21 -25.33 -17.53 -2.54
N GLU A 22 -26.49 -17.23 -1.96
CA GLU A 22 -27.48 -16.34 -2.58
C GLU A 22 -26.91 -14.94 -2.89
N LYS A 23 -26.16 -14.36 -1.94
CA LYS A 23 -25.50 -13.06 -2.14
C LYS A 23 -24.43 -13.11 -3.23
N ARG A 24 -23.65 -14.20 -3.28
CA ARG A 24 -22.65 -14.40 -4.33
C ARG A 24 -23.32 -14.48 -5.70
N ASP A 25 -24.38 -15.27 -5.82
CA ASP A 25 -25.07 -15.49 -7.09
C ASP A 25 -25.77 -14.21 -7.57
N ALA A 26 -26.35 -13.43 -6.65
CA ALA A 26 -26.89 -12.10 -6.94
C ALA A 26 -25.80 -11.11 -7.42
N ALA A 27 -24.61 -11.14 -6.82
CA ALA A 27 -23.49 -10.30 -7.24
C ALA A 27 -22.97 -10.68 -8.63
N VAL A 28 -22.83 -11.99 -8.90
CA VAL A 28 -22.44 -12.50 -10.23
C VAL A 28 -23.46 -12.06 -11.27
N PHE A 29 -24.75 -12.22 -11.00
CA PHE A 29 -25.81 -11.78 -11.92
C PHE A 29 -25.76 -10.26 -12.19
N ALA A 30 -25.48 -9.44 -11.18
CA ALA A 30 -25.32 -8.00 -11.35
C ALA A 30 -24.11 -7.65 -12.23
N ILE A 31 -22.98 -8.36 -12.06
CA ILE A 31 -21.78 -8.19 -12.89
C ILE A 31 -22.07 -8.58 -14.33
N THR A 32 -22.67 -9.74 -14.58
CA THR A 32 -23.01 -10.19 -15.94
C THR A 32 -23.93 -9.22 -16.66
N ASN A 33 -24.96 -8.71 -15.98
CA ASN A 33 -25.85 -7.68 -16.54
C ASN A 33 -25.15 -6.35 -16.83
N ALA A 34 -24.18 -5.96 -16.00
CA ALA A 34 -23.41 -4.74 -16.23
C ALA A 34 -22.50 -4.89 -17.46
N LEU A 35 -21.91 -6.06 -17.66
CA LEU A 35 -21.08 -6.37 -18.84
C LEU A 35 -21.91 -6.40 -20.12
N GLU A 36 -23.08 -7.06 -20.13
CA GLU A 36 -23.98 -7.07 -21.30
C GLU A 36 -24.47 -5.66 -21.67
N LYS A 37 -24.71 -4.80 -20.68
CA LYS A 37 -25.08 -3.39 -20.93
C LYS A 37 -23.92 -2.60 -21.54
N HIS A 38 -22.69 -2.85 -21.09
CA HIS A 38 -21.50 -2.22 -21.67
C HIS A 38 -21.26 -2.67 -23.12
N GLU A 39 -21.52 -3.94 -23.43
CA GLU A 39 -21.39 -4.49 -24.78
C GLU A 39 -22.48 -3.96 -25.75
N LYS A 40 -23.71 -3.76 -25.26
CA LYS A 40 -24.80 -3.15 -26.07
C LYS A 40 -24.60 -1.65 -26.32
N LEU A 41 -23.96 -0.93 -25.39
CA LEU A 41 -23.65 0.49 -25.55
C LEU A 41 -22.47 0.77 -26.51
N SER A 42 -21.65 -0.23 -26.84
CA SER A 42 -20.59 -0.09 -27.84
C SER A 42 -21.05 -0.37 -29.28
N SER A 43 -22.32 -0.72 -29.51
CA SER A 43 -22.82 -1.18 -30.82
C SER A 43 -23.76 -0.19 -31.55
N GLU A 44 -23.91 1.07 -31.12
CA GLU A 44 -24.63 2.10 -31.89
C GLU A 44 -23.66 3.06 -32.61
N GLU A 45 -23.29 2.61 -33.83
CA GLU A 45 -22.82 3.22 -35.10
C GLU A 45 -22.43 4.73 -35.24
N PRO A 46 -21.62 5.07 -36.27
CA PRO A 46 -22.26 5.49 -37.53
C PRO A 46 -21.74 4.81 -38.79
N ALA A 47 -22.69 4.61 -39.70
CA ALA A 47 -22.57 4.15 -41.08
C ALA A 47 -21.74 5.09 -42.00
N ASP A 48 -21.18 4.42 -43.02
CA ASP A 48 -20.81 4.84 -44.38
C ASP A 48 -19.83 6.00 -44.61
N VAL A 49 -18.61 5.65 -45.10
CA VAL A 49 -18.18 5.95 -46.49
C VAL A 49 -17.24 4.84 -46.99
N ASP A 50 -17.79 4.07 -47.94
CA ASP A 50 -17.24 3.48 -49.18
C ASP A 50 -15.79 2.94 -49.25
N CYS A 51 -15.69 1.75 -49.82
CA CYS A 51 -14.49 0.95 -49.97
C CYS A 51 -14.17 0.74 -51.46
N ASN A 52 -12.88 0.74 -51.82
CA ASN A 52 -12.48 0.06 -53.05
C ASN A 52 -11.06 -0.53 -53.02
N ALA A 53 -11.01 -1.76 -53.54
CA ALA A 53 -9.90 -2.42 -54.22
C ALA A 53 -8.69 -2.98 -53.42
N ARG A 54 -8.74 -4.30 -53.16
CA ARG A 54 -8.14 -5.38 -54.00
C ARG A 54 -7.22 -6.37 -53.25
N CYS A 55 -7.76 -7.59 -53.13
CA CYS A 55 -7.17 -8.94 -53.30
C CYS A 55 -5.67 -9.20 -53.04
N GLY A 56 -5.40 -10.25 -52.26
CA GLY A 56 -4.13 -10.98 -52.25
C GLY A 56 -4.14 -12.15 -51.26
N GLU A 57 -4.50 -13.35 -51.75
CA GLU A 57 -4.39 -14.66 -51.11
C GLU A 57 -3.00 -14.92 -50.49
N LEU A 58 -2.95 -15.73 -49.42
CA LEU A 58 -2.30 -17.05 -49.44
C LEU A 58 -2.54 -17.81 -48.11
N SER A 59 -3.11 -19.00 -48.27
CA SER A 59 -3.30 -20.07 -47.30
C SER A 59 -1.99 -20.63 -46.74
N VAL A 60 -2.00 -21.25 -45.56
CA VAL A 60 -1.77 -22.71 -45.35
C VAL A 60 -2.26 -23.09 -43.94
N GLU A 61 -3.02 -24.17 -43.91
CA GLU A 61 -3.62 -24.89 -42.80
C GLU A 61 -2.65 -25.99 -42.32
N GLU A 62 -2.56 -26.27 -41.01
CA GLU A 62 -2.55 -27.66 -40.51
C GLU A 62 -2.81 -27.73 -38.99
N LYS A 63 -3.56 -28.77 -38.60
CA LYS A 63 -4.20 -29.05 -37.31
C LYS A 63 -3.48 -30.25 -36.61
N PRO A 64 -3.94 -30.80 -35.45
CA PRO A 64 -3.12 -31.14 -34.28
C PRO A 64 -2.90 -32.67 -34.14
N PRO A 65 -2.38 -33.15 -32.98
CA PRO A 65 -3.23 -34.09 -32.24
C PRO A 65 -3.10 -34.06 -30.69
N ASP A 66 -4.19 -34.48 -30.05
CA ASP A 66 -4.32 -34.87 -28.64
C ASP A 66 -3.73 -36.28 -28.36
N SER A 67 -3.25 -36.54 -27.13
CA SER A 67 -3.82 -37.59 -26.25
C SER A 67 -3.08 -37.80 -24.90
N ALA A 68 -3.92 -37.92 -23.85
CA ALA A 68 -3.89 -38.85 -22.69
C ALA A 68 -2.77 -38.82 -21.62
N ALA A 69 -3.14 -38.23 -20.47
CA ALA A 69 -3.06 -38.70 -19.07
C ALA A 69 -1.94 -39.65 -18.58
N THR A 70 -1.25 -39.23 -17.51
CA THR A 70 -0.96 -40.07 -16.33
C THR A 70 -0.80 -39.19 -15.08
N GLU A 71 -1.56 -39.49 -14.03
CA GLU A 71 -1.46 -38.90 -12.69
C GLU A 71 -0.15 -39.33 -12.00
N ASN A 72 0.48 -38.44 -11.24
CA ASN A 72 1.23 -38.78 -10.02
C ASN A 72 1.43 -37.54 -9.14
N ASN A 73 1.07 -37.69 -7.87
CA ASN A 73 1.07 -36.68 -6.82
C ASN A 73 2.48 -36.32 -6.33
N SER A 74 2.77 -35.02 -6.18
CA SER A 74 3.47 -34.50 -5.00
C SER A 74 3.12 -33.03 -4.79
N GLU A 75 2.50 -32.72 -3.66
CA GLU A 75 2.30 -31.35 -3.18
C GLU A 75 3.67 -30.74 -2.86
N ASP A 76 4.06 -29.72 -3.61
CA ASP A 76 5.05 -28.73 -3.17
C ASP A 76 4.53 -27.36 -3.60
N VAL A 77 4.28 -26.51 -2.60
CA VAL A 77 3.89 -25.11 -2.77
C VAL A 77 5.09 -24.38 -3.38
N LYS A 78 5.15 -24.39 -4.72
CA LYS A 78 6.13 -23.61 -5.48
C LYS A 78 5.44 -22.32 -5.93
N SER A 79 5.93 -21.20 -5.41
CA SER A 79 5.62 -19.85 -5.86
C SER A 79 5.77 -19.76 -7.38
N SER A 80 4.66 -19.71 -8.10
CA SER A 80 4.64 -19.49 -9.54
C SER A 80 4.86 -18.00 -9.83
N PHE A 81 6.12 -17.56 -9.80
CA PHE A 81 6.57 -16.41 -10.58
C PHE A 81 7.24 -16.94 -11.83
N GLU A 82 6.42 -17.46 -12.75
CA GLU A 82 6.85 -17.59 -14.13
C GLU A 82 6.86 -16.19 -14.74
N ASN A 83 7.91 -15.93 -15.52
CA ASN A 83 8.14 -14.70 -16.28
C ASN A 83 7.12 -14.58 -17.43
N GLY A 84 5.84 -14.52 -17.05
CA GLY A 84 4.73 -14.29 -17.94
C GLY A 84 4.77 -12.85 -18.41
N ASN A 85 4.64 -12.65 -19.71
CA ASN A 85 4.58 -11.36 -20.37
C ASN A 85 3.38 -10.55 -19.84
N PHE A 86 3.56 -9.87 -18.70
CA PHE A 86 2.53 -9.09 -18.04
C PHE A 86 2.26 -7.85 -18.89
N LYS A 87 1.17 -7.91 -19.66
CA LYS A 87 0.69 -6.81 -20.50
C LYS A 87 -0.31 -5.97 -19.70
N VAL A 88 -0.26 -4.66 -19.87
CA VAL A 88 -1.28 -3.72 -19.39
C VAL A 88 -2.61 -4.09 -20.06
N LYS A 89 -3.63 -4.43 -19.27
CA LYS A 89 -4.93 -4.95 -19.78
C LYS A 89 -6.03 -3.90 -19.69
N SER A 90 -6.10 -3.16 -18.59
CA SER A 90 -7.25 -2.32 -18.26
C SER A 90 -7.03 -0.85 -18.62
N TYR A 91 -5.78 -0.40 -18.66
CA TYR A 91 -5.46 1.02 -18.87
C TYR A 91 -4.48 1.24 -20.02
N PRO A 92 -4.91 1.07 -21.28
CA PRO A 92 -4.05 1.31 -22.45
C PRO A 92 -3.54 2.75 -22.52
N GLN A 93 -4.23 3.72 -21.90
CA GLN A 93 -3.74 5.10 -21.81
C GLN A 93 -2.43 5.21 -20.99
N LEU A 94 -2.18 4.34 -20.00
CA LEU A 94 -0.91 4.36 -19.26
C LEU A 94 0.27 4.07 -20.17
N VAL A 95 0.13 3.09 -21.07
CA VAL A 95 1.16 2.73 -22.05
C VAL A 95 1.48 3.92 -22.93
N LYS A 96 0.45 4.57 -23.48
CA LYS A 96 0.61 5.76 -24.33
C LYS A 96 1.34 6.89 -23.60
N LEU A 97 0.92 7.21 -22.38
CA LEU A 97 1.55 8.27 -21.57
C LEU A 97 3.03 7.96 -21.26
N CYS A 98 3.36 6.69 -21.01
CA CYS A 98 4.73 6.25 -20.80
C CYS A 98 5.57 6.33 -22.09
N GLU A 99 5.04 5.88 -23.24
CA GLU A 99 5.70 5.97 -24.55
C GLU A 99 5.99 7.41 -24.96
N GLU A 100 5.05 8.33 -24.69
CA GLU A 100 5.17 9.76 -24.98
C GLU A 100 6.05 10.51 -23.96
N MET A 101 6.53 9.83 -22.92
CA MET A 101 7.25 10.43 -21.78
C MET A 101 6.46 11.57 -21.09
N ASP A 102 5.13 11.49 -21.09
CA ASP A 102 4.23 12.52 -20.54
C ASP A 102 4.01 12.34 -19.03
N TYR A 103 4.93 12.85 -18.21
CA TYR A 103 4.82 12.77 -16.75
C TYR A 103 3.63 13.56 -16.20
N GLU A 104 3.28 14.72 -16.79
CA GLU A 104 2.15 15.54 -16.34
C GLU A 104 0.82 14.83 -16.61
N GLY A 105 0.67 14.27 -17.81
CA GLY A 105 -0.48 13.44 -18.17
C GLY A 105 -0.59 12.19 -17.30
N LEU A 106 0.54 11.54 -16.99
CA LEU A 106 0.59 10.40 -16.06
C LEU A 106 0.12 10.78 -14.65
N GLN A 107 0.64 11.88 -14.09
CA GLN A 107 0.20 12.40 -12.80
C GLN A 107 -1.30 12.70 -12.77
N LYS A 108 -1.81 13.35 -13.83
CA LYS A 108 -3.22 13.71 -13.97
C LYS A 108 -4.10 12.47 -14.12
N PHE A 109 -3.67 11.50 -14.91
CA PHE A 109 -4.40 10.24 -15.13
C PHE A 109 -4.56 9.47 -13.81
N ILE A 110 -3.48 9.30 -13.04
CA ILE A 110 -3.51 8.66 -11.72
C ILE A 110 -4.44 9.45 -10.78
N SER A 111 -4.34 10.77 -10.78
CA SER A 111 -5.15 11.65 -9.93
C SER A 111 -6.65 11.58 -10.25
N ASN A 112 -7.02 11.34 -11.51
CA ASN A 112 -8.42 11.16 -11.93
C ASN A 112 -8.97 9.77 -11.58
N ASN A 113 -8.08 8.78 -11.43
CA ASN A 113 -8.44 7.38 -11.20
C ASN A 113 -8.21 6.92 -9.74
N ARG A 114 -8.33 7.83 -8.77
CA ARG A 114 -8.07 7.57 -7.32
C ARG A 114 -8.84 6.38 -6.72
N LYS A 115 -10.00 6.01 -7.27
CA LYS A 115 -10.77 4.85 -6.80
C LYS A 115 -10.16 3.51 -7.21
N ASN A 116 -9.33 3.51 -8.24
CA ASN A 116 -8.76 2.32 -8.85
C ASN A 116 -7.25 2.21 -8.61
N LEU A 117 -6.71 2.88 -7.57
CA LEU A 117 -5.26 2.93 -7.33
C LEU A 117 -4.63 1.54 -7.13
N ALA A 118 -5.34 0.57 -6.56
CA ALA A 118 -4.83 -0.79 -6.41
C ALA A 118 -4.55 -1.44 -7.78
N ALA A 119 -5.52 -1.39 -8.70
CA ALA A 119 -5.35 -1.90 -10.06
C ALA A 119 -4.28 -1.11 -10.84
N LEU A 120 -4.23 0.22 -10.66
CA LEU A 120 -3.19 1.04 -11.28
C LEU A 120 -1.79 0.65 -10.79
N LYS A 121 -1.59 0.40 -9.50
CA LYS A 121 -0.30 -0.04 -8.95
C LYS A 121 0.19 -1.37 -9.56
N GLU A 122 -0.72 -2.23 -10.01
CA GLU A 122 -0.37 -3.49 -10.66
C GLU A 122 0.02 -3.30 -12.14
N GLU A 123 -0.59 -2.33 -12.84
CA GLU A 123 -0.35 -2.11 -14.28
C GLU A 123 0.77 -1.08 -14.56
N ILE A 124 0.97 -0.08 -13.70
CA ILE A 124 1.96 0.99 -13.90
C ILE A 124 3.38 0.45 -14.08
N PRO A 125 3.91 -0.50 -13.29
CA PRO A 125 5.27 -1.00 -13.49
C PRO A 125 5.50 -1.57 -14.90
N TRP A 126 4.47 -2.17 -15.49
CA TRP A 126 4.54 -2.74 -16.84
C TRP A 126 4.37 -1.67 -17.92
N ALA A 127 3.50 -0.67 -17.70
CA ALA A 127 3.42 0.50 -18.57
C ALA A 127 4.74 1.27 -18.59
N LEU A 128 5.42 1.41 -17.45
CA LEU A 128 6.72 2.07 -17.36
C LEU A 128 7.76 1.44 -18.29
N LYS A 129 7.70 0.13 -18.58
CA LYS A 129 8.64 -0.54 -19.51
C LYS A 129 8.56 -0.01 -20.95
N THR A 130 7.45 0.62 -21.35
CA THR A 130 7.29 1.16 -22.71
C THR A 130 7.86 2.56 -22.84
N ALA A 131 8.21 3.21 -21.72
CA ALA A 131 8.87 4.50 -21.73
C ALA A 131 10.31 4.39 -22.26
N ALA A 132 10.75 5.39 -23.02
CA ALA A 132 12.13 5.47 -23.52
C ALA A 132 13.16 5.53 -22.37
N SER A 133 12.80 6.17 -21.26
CA SER A 133 13.56 6.14 -20.01
C SER A 133 12.61 6.12 -18.81
N PRO A 134 12.30 4.94 -18.26
CA PRO A 134 11.32 4.80 -17.18
C PRO A 134 11.76 5.55 -15.91
N ALA A 135 13.05 5.50 -15.60
CA ALA A 135 13.62 6.17 -14.44
C ALA A 135 13.57 7.71 -14.57
N ARG A 136 13.90 8.25 -15.75
CA ARG A 136 13.79 9.68 -16.02
C ARG A 136 12.35 10.17 -15.95
N LEU A 137 11.42 9.43 -16.55
CA LEU A 137 9.99 9.74 -16.50
C LEU A 137 9.50 9.86 -15.04
N VAL A 138 9.93 8.92 -14.18
CA VAL A 138 9.56 8.94 -12.76
C VAL A 138 10.24 10.08 -12.01
N LEU A 139 11.50 10.44 -12.30
CA LEU A 139 12.14 11.63 -11.73
C LEU A 139 11.43 12.92 -12.12
N GLU A 140 11.09 13.08 -13.39
CA GLU A 140 10.36 14.26 -13.89
C GLU A 140 8.97 14.34 -13.24
N SER A 141 8.34 13.19 -12.96
CA SER A 141 7.08 13.12 -12.20
C SER A 141 7.18 13.58 -10.73
N LEU A 142 8.38 13.86 -10.21
CA LEU A 142 8.56 14.47 -8.89
C LEU A 142 8.42 15.99 -8.93
N GLU A 143 8.36 16.59 -10.13
CA GLU A 143 8.12 18.01 -10.28
C GLU A 143 6.81 18.41 -9.61
N GLY A 144 6.85 19.54 -8.89
CA GLY A 144 5.70 20.06 -8.17
C GLY A 144 5.51 19.50 -6.76
N PHE A 145 6.27 18.48 -6.33
CA PHE A 145 6.11 17.82 -5.03
C PHE A 145 6.12 18.82 -3.84
N TYR A 146 7.01 19.83 -3.92
CA TYR A 146 7.14 20.91 -2.93
C TYR A 146 6.68 22.27 -3.44
N ARG A 147 6.06 22.39 -4.63
CA ARG A 147 5.59 23.70 -5.13
C ARG A 147 4.66 24.33 -4.08
N SER A 148 5.08 25.48 -3.58
CA SER A 148 4.28 26.30 -2.69
C SER A 148 3.43 27.22 -3.55
N GLU A 149 2.19 26.82 -3.82
CA GLU A 149 1.23 27.78 -4.37
C GLU A 149 0.74 28.69 -3.24
N VAL A 150 0.64 29.99 -3.55
CA VAL A 150 0.16 31.05 -2.66
C VAL A 150 -1.12 30.58 -1.92
N PRO A 151 -1.21 30.80 -0.59
CA PRO A 151 -2.37 30.35 0.17
C PRO A 151 -3.61 31.12 -0.29
N ASN A 152 -4.46 30.47 -1.10
CA ASN A 152 -5.84 30.89 -1.25
C ASN A 152 -6.69 29.94 -0.42
N ALA A 153 -7.66 30.51 0.30
CA ALA A 153 -8.39 29.95 1.44
C ALA A 153 -9.29 28.71 1.18
N ASP A 154 -9.06 27.91 0.14
CA ASP A 154 -9.90 26.76 -0.22
C ASP A 154 -9.21 25.42 0.10
N GLY A 155 -9.79 24.63 1.00
CA GLY A 155 -9.29 23.32 1.46
C GLY A 155 -9.18 22.25 0.36
N LYS A 156 -9.75 22.51 -0.83
CA LYS A 156 -9.52 21.68 -2.04
C LYS A 156 -8.05 21.66 -2.47
N LYS A 157 -7.28 22.72 -2.20
CA LYS A 157 -5.88 22.83 -2.64
C LYS A 157 -4.93 21.91 -1.88
N ASP A 158 -5.13 21.75 -0.57
CA ASP A 158 -4.34 20.84 0.24
C ASP A 158 -4.58 19.38 -0.16
N SER A 159 -5.82 19.03 -0.50
CA SER A 159 -6.14 17.70 -1.04
C SER A 159 -5.43 17.41 -2.36
N ASN A 160 -5.24 18.42 -3.22
CA ASN A 160 -4.54 18.24 -4.49
C ASN A 160 -3.05 18.00 -4.27
N ARG A 161 -2.42 18.78 -3.38
CA ARG A 161 -1.01 18.60 -3.00
C ARG A 161 -0.74 17.24 -2.38
N LEU A 162 -1.58 16.82 -1.43
CA LEU A 162 -1.49 15.48 -0.82
C LEU A 162 -1.78 14.36 -1.84
N GLY A 163 -2.59 14.64 -2.87
CA GLY A 163 -2.81 13.74 -4.00
C GLY A 163 -1.54 13.57 -4.83
N LEU A 164 -0.93 14.68 -5.26
CA LEU A 164 0.31 14.69 -6.03
C LEU A 164 1.43 13.94 -5.29
N ARG A 165 1.65 14.22 -4.00
CA ARG A 165 2.67 13.53 -3.21
C ARG A 165 2.47 12.02 -3.15
N ARG A 166 1.22 11.55 -3.01
CA ARG A 166 0.89 10.12 -3.06
C ARG A 166 1.17 9.53 -4.44
N THR A 167 0.89 10.27 -5.50
CA THR A 167 1.20 9.87 -6.88
C THR A 167 2.70 9.72 -7.10
N CYS A 168 3.51 10.71 -6.70
CA CYS A 168 4.97 10.66 -6.81
C CYS A 168 5.54 9.45 -6.07
N ILE A 169 5.11 9.23 -4.81
CA ILE A 169 5.50 8.06 -4.02
C ILE A 169 5.14 6.75 -4.75
N MET A 170 3.90 6.65 -5.23
CA MET A 170 3.44 5.47 -5.94
C MET A 170 4.24 5.19 -7.21
N LEU A 171 4.60 6.22 -7.97
CA LEU A 171 5.42 6.07 -9.18
C LEU A 171 6.83 5.58 -8.84
N MET A 172 7.45 6.11 -7.79
CA MET A 172 8.75 5.60 -7.31
C MET A 172 8.64 4.15 -6.81
N GLU A 173 7.59 3.79 -6.06
CA GLU A 173 7.34 2.41 -5.63
C GLU A 173 7.17 1.46 -6.82
N CYS A 174 6.43 1.89 -7.85
CA CYS A 174 6.22 1.10 -9.07
C CYS A 174 7.53 0.92 -9.85
N LEU A 175 8.37 1.96 -9.89
CA LEU A 175 9.70 1.86 -10.46
C LEU A 175 10.59 0.91 -9.65
N SER A 176 10.60 1.02 -8.31
CA SER A 176 11.35 0.07 -7.47
C SER A 176 10.91 -1.37 -7.72
N PHE A 177 9.59 -1.61 -7.79
CA PHE A 177 9.05 -2.93 -8.11
C PHE A 177 9.54 -3.41 -9.48
N LEU A 178 9.49 -2.55 -10.49
CA LEU A 178 10.03 -2.88 -11.82
C LEU A 178 11.51 -3.26 -11.75
N LEU A 179 12.33 -2.46 -11.04
CA LEU A 179 13.77 -2.69 -10.90
C LEU A 179 14.10 -3.98 -10.13
N SER A 180 13.33 -4.33 -9.10
CA SER A 180 13.51 -5.58 -8.34
C SER A 180 13.26 -6.85 -9.17
N ASN A 181 12.58 -6.74 -10.31
CA ASN A 181 12.32 -7.85 -11.22
C ASN A 181 13.35 -7.93 -12.36
N LEU A 182 14.38 -7.09 -12.36
CA LEU A 182 15.42 -7.05 -13.38
C LEU A 182 16.76 -7.55 -12.81
N ASP A 183 17.63 -8.03 -13.70
CA ASP A 183 19.02 -8.33 -13.33
C ASP A 183 19.82 -7.04 -13.11
N THR A 184 20.93 -7.14 -12.38
CA THR A 184 21.77 -6.00 -12.00
C THR A 184 22.29 -5.19 -13.20
N VAL A 185 22.57 -5.84 -14.33
CA VAL A 185 23.07 -5.15 -15.53
C VAL A 185 21.95 -4.29 -16.12
N SER A 186 20.75 -4.84 -16.23
CA SER A 186 19.55 -4.11 -16.67
C SER A 186 19.24 -2.94 -15.74
N VAL A 187 19.30 -3.13 -14.42
CA VAL A 187 19.08 -2.04 -13.44
C VAL A 187 20.08 -0.90 -13.65
N SER A 188 21.38 -1.21 -13.81
CA SER A 188 22.40 -0.19 -14.06
C SER A 188 22.21 0.53 -15.40
N SER A 189 21.59 -0.11 -16.39
CA SER A 189 21.26 0.53 -17.66
C SER A 189 20.06 1.47 -17.54
N LEU A 190 19.06 1.12 -16.71
CA LEU A 190 17.89 1.97 -16.49
C LEU A 190 18.21 3.17 -15.57
N ILE A 191 19.07 2.96 -14.57
CA ILE A 191 19.51 3.99 -13.62
C ILE A 191 20.96 4.36 -13.95
N SER A 192 21.11 5.19 -14.98
CA SER A 192 22.42 5.74 -15.37
C SER A 192 22.97 6.70 -14.32
N GLU A 193 24.26 7.04 -14.41
CA GLU A 193 24.88 7.98 -13.46
C GLU A 193 24.28 9.39 -13.55
N ASP A 194 23.92 9.86 -14.76
CA ASP A 194 23.18 11.11 -14.95
C ASP A 194 21.85 11.12 -14.17
N ILE A 195 21.09 10.02 -14.24
CA ILE A 195 19.83 9.88 -13.50
C ILE A 195 20.06 9.91 -11.99
N LYS A 196 21.13 9.29 -11.50
CA LYS A 196 21.51 9.35 -10.09
C LYS A 196 21.87 10.77 -9.68
N ASP A 197 22.65 11.49 -10.49
CA ASP A 197 23.04 12.86 -10.21
C ASP A 197 21.81 13.79 -10.14
N GLN A 198 20.84 13.64 -11.06
CA GLN A 198 19.57 14.36 -10.98
C GLN A 198 18.77 14.00 -9.72
N ALA A 199 18.71 12.71 -9.36
CA ALA A 199 18.05 12.28 -8.13
C ALA A 199 18.72 12.86 -6.87
N LYS A 200 20.06 12.95 -6.85
CA LYS A 200 20.83 13.60 -5.78
C LYS A 200 20.48 15.09 -5.67
N LEU A 201 20.43 15.81 -6.80
CA LEU A 201 20.05 17.23 -6.80
C LEU A 201 18.65 17.46 -6.20
N ILE A 202 17.67 16.62 -6.57
CA ILE A 202 16.32 16.66 -6.01
C ILE A 202 16.36 16.38 -4.50
N ALA A 203 17.09 15.34 -4.07
CA ALA A 203 17.20 14.99 -2.66
C ALA A 203 17.83 16.11 -1.82
N GLU A 204 18.89 16.75 -2.31
CA GLU A 204 19.52 17.91 -1.65
C GLU A 204 18.56 19.12 -1.57
N GLU A 205 17.75 19.35 -2.60
CA GLU A 205 16.70 20.39 -2.56
C GLU A 205 15.61 20.09 -1.50
N TRP A 206 15.35 18.81 -1.24
CA TRP A 206 14.30 18.36 -0.34
C TRP A 206 14.71 18.36 1.13
N LYS A 207 15.99 18.08 1.44
CA LYS A 207 16.54 18.06 2.82
C LYS A 207 16.10 19.24 3.70
N PRO A 208 16.33 20.52 3.34
CA PRO A 208 15.99 21.64 4.21
C PRO A 208 14.47 21.77 4.47
N LYS A 209 13.64 21.20 3.58
CA LYS A 209 12.18 21.20 3.75
C LYS A 209 11.75 20.15 4.77
N LEU A 210 12.49 19.05 4.91
CA LEU A 210 12.28 18.04 5.94
C LEU A 210 12.68 18.56 7.32
N ASP A 211 13.69 19.42 7.41
CA ASP A 211 14.14 19.98 8.68
C ASP A 211 13.03 20.80 9.39
N SER A 212 12.18 21.46 8.61
CA SER A 212 11.00 22.18 9.12
C SER A 212 9.94 21.25 9.75
N LEU A 213 9.95 19.95 9.42
CA LEU A 213 8.99 18.96 9.90
C LEU A 213 9.37 18.36 11.26
N TYR A 214 10.61 18.52 11.74
CA TYR A 214 11.02 17.98 13.05
C TYR A 214 10.29 18.62 14.24
N MET A 215 9.62 19.77 14.05
CA MET A 215 8.88 20.47 15.10
C MET A 215 7.45 19.96 15.33
N ASP A 216 6.85 19.31 14.32
CA ASP A 216 5.56 18.63 14.47
C ASP A 216 5.84 17.13 14.39
N ALA A 217 5.72 16.43 15.52
CA ALA A 217 5.88 14.98 15.59
C ALA A 217 4.80 14.32 14.72
N SER A 218 5.08 14.27 13.42
CA SER A 218 4.17 13.78 12.40
C SER A 218 3.74 12.39 12.82
N ASN A 219 2.44 12.16 12.72
CA ASN A 219 1.68 11.01 13.18
C ASN A 219 2.13 9.64 12.62
N GLY A 220 3.38 9.45 12.24
CA GLY A 220 3.93 8.24 11.64
C GLY A 220 3.62 8.08 10.15
N ASN A 221 3.03 9.09 9.51
CA ASN A 221 2.52 8.98 8.13
C ASN A 221 2.97 10.13 7.20
N SER A 222 4.10 10.76 7.49
CA SER A 222 4.65 11.86 6.68
C SER A 222 4.89 11.41 5.23
N LEU A 223 4.29 12.14 4.27
CA LEU A 223 4.47 11.88 2.83
C LEU A 223 5.85 12.38 2.37
N GLU A 224 6.29 13.51 2.91
CA GLU A 224 7.57 14.13 2.63
C GLU A 224 8.74 13.23 3.03
N ALA A 225 8.73 12.74 4.28
CA ALA A 225 9.75 11.83 4.76
C ALA A 225 9.75 10.52 3.95
N HIS A 226 8.55 9.98 3.67
CA HIS A 226 8.45 8.76 2.86
C HIS A 226 8.97 8.98 1.44
N ALA A 227 8.60 10.07 0.77
CA ALA A 227 9.05 10.35 -0.58
C ALA A 227 10.56 10.52 -0.66
N PHE A 228 11.17 11.21 0.31
CA PHE A 228 12.62 11.36 0.38
C PHE A 228 13.32 10.01 0.54
N LEU A 229 12.88 9.18 1.49
CA LEU A 229 13.45 7.85 1.71
C LEU A 229 13.24 6.94 0.49
N GLN A 230 12.06 7.00 -0.13
CA GLN A 230 11.73 6.26 -1.35
C GLN A 230 12.62 6.71 -2.52
N LEU A 231 12.89 8.01 -2.68
CA LEU A 231 13.81 8.55 -3.69
C LEU A 231 15.21 7.96 -3.53
N LEU A 232 15.75 7.96 -2.30
CA LEU A 232 17.10 7.44 -2.04
C LEU A 232 17.24 5.98 -2.45
N THR A 233 16.26 5.14 -2.08
CA THR A 233 16.30 3.71 -2.38
C THR A 233 16.00 3.42 -3.86
N THR A 234 15.01 4.09 -4.47
CA THR A 234 14.57 3.81 -5.84
C THR A 234 15.68 4.07 -6.86
N PHE A 235 16.44 5.14 -6.67
CA PHE A 235 17.52 5.54 -7.57
C PHE A 235 18.90 5.06 -7.13
N GLY A 236 18.97 4.26 -6.06
CA GLY A 236 20.22 3.66 -5.60
C GLY A 236 21.28 4.70 -5.17
N ILE A 237 20.85 5.80 -4.55
CA ILE A 237 21.72 6.89 -4.09
C ILE A 237 21.90 6.89 -2.56
N VAL A 238 21.47 5.83 -1.86
CA VAL A 238 21.55 5.74 -0.39
C VAL A 238 22.97 5.97 0.13
N SER A 239 23.99 5.45 -0.54
CA SER A 239 25.40 5.57 -0.15
C SER A 239 25.95 6.99 -0.20
N ASP A 240 25.29 7.90 -0.93
CA ASP A 240 25.70 9.30 -1.03
C ASP A 240 25.19 10.14 0.16
N PHE A 241 24.36 9.55 1.05
CA PHE A 241 23.71 10.26 2.15
C PHE A 241 24.09 9.69 3.51
N ASN A 242 24.07 10.56 4.51
CA ASN A 242 24.39 10.20 5.89
C ASN A 242 23.28 9.32 6.50
N GLU A 243 23.63 8.09 6.86
CA GLU A 243 22.72 7.10 7.44
C GLU A 243 22.10 7.56 8.76
N GLU A 244 22.85 8.26 9.60
CA GLU A 244 22.33 8.84 10.85
C GLU A 244 21.31 9.96 10.60
N GLU A 245 21.37 10.67 9.46
CA GLU A 245 20.42 11.72 9.12
C GLU A 245 19.11 11.14 8.61
N PHE A 246 19.14 10.24 7.63
CA PHE A 246 17.90 9.70 7.07
C PHE A 246 17.23 8.67 8.00
N SER A 247 17.98 7.97 8.86
CA SER A 247 17.38 7.07 9.87
C SER A 247 16.50 7.81 10.90
N ARG A 248 16.77 9.10 11.17
CA ARG A 248 15.92 9.94 12.01
C ARG A 248 14.53 10.22 11.42
N LEU A 249 14.35 9.97 10.12
CA LEU A 249 13.06 10.11 9.44
C LEU A 249 12.17 8.86 9.60
N ILE A 250 12.72 7.70 9.98
CA ILE A 250 11.96 6.44 10.06
C ILE A 250 10.76 6.53 11.02
N PRO A 251 10.86 7.17 12.20
CA PRO A 251 9.70 7.41 13.03
C PRO A 251 8.58 8.12 12.25
N MET A 252 8.88 9.08 11.39
CA MET A 252 7.85 9.83 10.64
C MET A 252 7.05 8.98 9.62
N VAL A 253 7.51 7.78 9.28
CA VAL A 253 6.89 6.91 8.25
C VAL A 253 6.40 5.56 8.78
N SER A 254 6.59 5.27 10.07
CA SER A 254 6.38 3.93 10.65
C SER A 254 4.92 3.43 10.72
N ARG A 255 3.90 4.25 10.42
CA ARG A 255 2.52 3.77 10.23
C ARG A 255 2.23 3.28 8.81
N ARG A 256 3.13 3.55 7.86
CA ARG A 256 2.94 3.12 6.47
C ARG A 256 3.23 1.64 6.36
N ARG A 257 2.38 0.95 5.59
CA ARG A 257 2.51 -0.49 5.30
C ARG A 257 3.90 -0.85 4.75
N GLN A 258 4.47 0.01 3.91
CA GLN A 258 5.78 -0.21 3.27
C GLN A 258 6.98 0.17 4.15
N ALA A 259 6.77 0.64 5.39
CA ALA A 259 7.87 1.14 6.21
C ALA A 259 8.97 0.09 6.45
N ALA A 260 8.59 -1.17 6.71
CA ALA A 260 9.56 -2.23 6.93
C ALA A 260 10.38 -2.55 5.66
N ASP A 261 9.71 -2.72 4.52
CA ASP A 261 10.37 -2.99 3.24
C ASP A 261 11.31 -1.85 2.86
N LEU A 262 10.86 -0.60 3.03
CA LEU A 262 11.65 0.60 2.81
C LEU A 262 12.90 0.62 3.70
N CYS A 263 12.78 0.29 4.99
CA CYS A 263 13.92 0.22 5.89
C CYS A 263 14.94 -0.86 5.48
N ARG A 264 14.50 -2.01 4.97
CA ARG A 264 15.40 -3.04 4.44
C ARG A 264 16.13 -2.57 3.20
N SER A 265 15.42 -1.94 2.25
CA SER A 265 16.01 -1.40 1.02
C SER A 265 16.95 -0.21 1.26
N LEU A 266 16.83 0.46 2.41
CA LEU A 266 17.76 1.49 2.88
C LEU A 266 18.98 0.92 3.64
N GLY A 267 19.03 -0.39 3.89
CA GLY A 267 20.11 -1.01 4.66
C GLY A 267 20.02 -0.78 6.18
N LEU A 268 18.87 -0.36 6.71
CA LEU A 268 18.72 0.04 8.12
C LEU A 268 18.40 -1.10 9.09
N SER A 269 18.41 -2.36 8.65
CA SER A 269 17.99 -3.52 9.45
C SER A 269 18.68 -3.59 10.82
N GLU A 270 20.00 -3.34 10.88
CA GLU A 270 20.77 -3.40 12.13
C GLU A 270 20.45 -2.24 13.09
N LYS A 271 19.96 -1.10 12.59
CA LYS A 271 19.58 0.07 13.40
C LYS A 271 18.14 0.01 13.91
N MET A 272 17.35 -0.95 13.44
CA MET A 272 15.93 -1.06 13.80
C MET A 272 15.66 -1.17 15.31
N PRO A 273 16.46 -1.86 16.13
CA PRO A 273 16.26 -1.85 17.59
C PRO A 273 16.21 -0.44 18.18
N GLY A 274 17.15 0.44 17.80
CA GLY A 274 17.17 1.83 18.28
C GLY A 274 15.98 2.65 17.79
N VAL A 275 15.56 2.45 16.54
CA VAL A 275 14.36 3.10 15.98
C VAL A 275 13.09 2.66 16.73
N ILE A 276 12.95 1.36 17.01
CA ILE A 276 11.82 0.82 17.75
C ILE A 276 11.81 1.36 19.19
N GLU A 277 12.96 1.49 19.84
CA GLU A 277 13.07 2.11 21.15
C GLU A 277 12.58 3.57 21.15
N VAL A 278 12.96 4.36 20.13
CA VAL A 278 12.45 5.73 19.95
C VAL A 278 10.92 5.74 19.80
N LEU A 279 10.33 4.80 19.07
CA LEU A 279 8.88 4.69 18.93
C LEU A 279 8.19 4.35 20.26
N VAL A 280 8.75 3.41 21.03
CA VAL A 280 8.23 3.05 22.35
C VAL A 280 8.26 4.25 23.29
N ASN A 281 9.39 4.96 23.34
CA ASN A 281 9.57 6.14 24.20
C ASN A 281 8.62 7.29 23.82
N ASN A 282 8.25 7.39 22.55
CA ASN A 282 7.30 8.38 22.04
C ASN A 282 5.83 7.95 22.15
N GLY A 283 5.51 6.85 22.85
CA GLY A 283 4.14 6.38 23.03
C GLY A 283 3.49 5.84 21.75
N ARG A 284 4.31 5.30 20.84
CA ARG A 284 3.88 4.70 19.56
C ARG A 284 4.07 3.20 19.56
N GLN A 285 3.53 2.56 20.59
CA GLN A 285 3.71 1.13 20.84
C GLN A 285 3.16 0.26 19.70
N ILE A 286 2.04 0.61 19.06
CA ILE A 286 1.50 -0.17 17.93
C ILE A 286 2.48 -0.18 16.76
N ASP A 287 3.06 0.97 16.44
CA ASP A 287 4.00 1.13 15.34
C ASP A 287 5.31 0.41 15.65
N ALA A 288 5.75 0.45 16.92
CA ALA A 288 6.87 -0.32 17.44
C ALA A 288 6.65 -1.83 17.32
N VAL A 289 5.45 -2.34 17.66
CA VAL A 289 5.10 -3.76 17.52
C VAL A 289 5.15 -4.19 16.05
N ASN A 290 4.55 -3.41 15.15
CA ASN A 290 4.54 -3.71 13.73
C ASN A 290 5.96 -3.86 13.16
N LEU A 291 6.87 -2.95 13.52
CA LEU A 291 8.28 -3.05 13.11
C LEU A 291 9.02 -4.17 13.84
N ALA A 292 8.77 -4.39 15.13
CA ALA A 292 9.39 -5.50 15.86
C ALA A 292 9.04 -6.86 15.26
N VAL A 293 7.79 -7.06 14.84
CA VAL A 293 7.38 -8.29 14.14
C VAL A 293 8.06 -8.37 12.77
N ALA A 294 8.02 -7.29 11.98
CA ALA A 294 8.58 -7.28 10.62
C ALA A 294 10.11 -7.47 10.54
N PHE A 295 10.83 -7.21 11.63
CA PHE A 295 12.27 -7.40 11.78
C PHE A 295 12.65 -8.55 12.72
N GLU A 296 11.68 -9.36 13.16
CA GLU A 296 11.90 -10.52 14.05
C GLU A 296 12.53 -10.15 15.41
N LEU A 297 12.30 -8.94 15.90
CA LEU A 297 12.82 -8.40 17.16
C LEU A 297 11.85 -8.57 18.35
N THR A 298 10.88 -9.48 18.24
CA THR A 298 9.82 -9.68 19.25
C THR A 298 10.33 -10.23 20.59
N GLN A 299 11.53 -10.81 20.63
CA GLN A 299 12.20 -11.21 21.88
C GLN A 299 12.64 -9.98 22.69
N GLN A 300 13.16 -8.95 22.01
CA GLN A 300 13.58 -7.70 22.64
C GLN A 300 12.38 -6.77 22.91
N PHE A 301 11.44 -6.73 21.96
CA PHE A 301 10.26 -5.88 22.00
C PHE A 301 9.00 -6.73 22.01
N SER A 302 8.70 -7.32 23.17
CA SER A 302 7.56 -8.22 23.33
C SER A 302 6.24 -7.53 22.97
N PRO A 303 5.45 -8.06 22.00
CA PRO A 303 4.24 -7.40 21.52
C PRO A 303 3.17 -7.18 22.60
N VAL A 304 2.90 -8.21 23.42
CA VAL A 304 1.82 -8.17 24.41
C VAL A 304 2.05 -7.13 25.52
N PRO A 305 3.23 -7.04 26.15
CA PRO A 305 3.55 -5.96 27.08
C PRO A 305 3.41 -4.56 26.48
N LEU A 306 3.87 -4.35 25.24
CA LEU A 306 3.78 -3.06 24.56
C LEU A 306 2.32 -2.65 24.31
N MET A 307 1.49 -3.57 23.80
CA MET A 307 0.05 -3.32 23.59
C MET A 307 -0.69 -3.06 24.91
N LYS A 308 -0.37 -3.79 25.99
CA LYS A 308 -0.94 -3.54 27.33
C LYS A 308 -0.54 -2.16 27.86
N SER A 309 0.71 -1.75 27.66
CA SER A 309 1.21 -0.42 28.02
C SER A 309 0.43 0.68 27.29
N TYR A 310 0.25 0.51 25.97
CA TYR A 310 -0.53 1.43 25.14
C TYR A 310 -1.97 1.64 25.64
N LEU A 311 -2.69 0.55 25.97
CA LEU A 311 -4.05 0.64 26.53
C LEU A 311 -4.07 1.24 27.95
N LYS A 312 -3.00 1.08 28.72
CA LYS A 312 -2.89 1.69 30.05
C LYS A 312 -2.73 3.20 29.92
N ASP A 313 -1.91 3.66 28.99
CA ASP A 313 -1.66 5.09 28.78
C ASP A 313 -2.86 5.79 28.14
N ALA A 314 -3.55 5.14 27.19
CA ALA A 314 -4.81 5.63 26.65
C ALA A 314 -5.88 5.85 27.74
N ARG A 315 -5.97 4.93 28.72
CA ARG A 315 -6.87 5.05 29.88
C ARG A 315 -6.48 6.17 30.83
N LYS A 316 -5.19 6.33 31.15
CA LYS A 316 -4.72 7.42 32.02
C LYS A 316 -5.00 8.80 31.40
N ALA A 317 -4.82 8.92 30.09
CA ALA A 317 -5.12 10.15 29.35
C ALA A 317 -6.63 10.43 29.26
N ALA A 318 -7.47 9.40 29.41
CA ALA A 318 -8.92 9.49 29.39
C ALA A 318 -9.54 9.84 30.76
N SER A 319 -8.87 9.48 31.87
CA SER A 319 -9.35 9.82 33.19
C SER A 319 -9.05 11.29 33.52
N PRO A 320 -10.05 12.13 33.86
CA PRO A 320 -9.75 13.43 34.44
C PRO A 320 -9.00 13.21 35.76
N VAL A 321 -7.87 13.90 35.93
CA VAL A 321 -7.16 13.96 37.21
C VAL A 321 -8.18 14.39 38.27
N LYS A 322 -8.57 13.46 39.15
CA LYS A 322 -9.52 13.72 40.22
C LYS A 322 -8.91 14.75 41.18
N LEU A 323 -9.23 16.03 41.00
CA LEU A 323 -9.18 17.01 42.07
C LEU A 323 -10.49 16.87 42.86
N GLY A 324 -10.42 16.25 44.04
CA GLY A 324 -11.38 16.39 45.15
C GLY A 324 -12.85 15.99 44.93
N ASN A 325 -13.24 14.87 45.55
CA ASN A 325 -14.58 14.56 46.09
C ASN A 325 -15.80 14.48 45.14
N ALA A 326 -16.22 13.25 44.76
CA ALA A 326 -17.60 12.75 44.92
C ALA A 326 -17.78 11.31 44.33
N SER A 327 -18.55 10.50 45.06
CA SER A 327 -19.31 9.25 44.78
C SER A 327 -18.82 8.18 43.77
N PRO A 328 -18.89 6.87 44.11
CA PRO A 328 -18.51 5.76 43.23
C PRO A 328 -19.72 5.12 42.52
N THR A 329 -20.35 5.76 41.54
CA THR A 329 -21.22 5.04 40.58
C THR A 329 -21.52 5.89 39.33
N ALA A 330 -20.69 5.75 38.31
CA ALA A 330 -21.07 5.99 36.92
C ALA A 330 -20.32 4.95 36.08
N PRO A 331 -20.95 4.29 35.09
CA PRO A 331 -20.21 3.47 34.15
C PRO A 331 -19.15 4.36 33.51
N THR A 332 -17.91 3.90 33.53
CA THR A 332 -16.78 4.62 32.92
C THR A 332 -17.03 4.63 31.43
N GLU A 333 -17.71 5.67 30.94
CA GLU A 333 -17.94 5.89 29.52
C GLU A 333 -16.58 5.82 28.82
N VAL A 334 -16.42 4.85 27.91
CA VAL A 334 -15.15 4.62 27.24
C VAL A 334 -14.86 5.84 26.38
N SER A 335 -13.81 6.58 26.73
CA SER A 335 -13.41 7.75 25.95
C SER A 335 -13.11 7.36 24.51
N GLU A 336 -13.33 8.28 23.58
CA GLU A 336 -12.99 8.09 22.15
C GLU A 336 -11.53 7.66 21.93
N ARG A 337 -10.63 8.15 22.80
CA ARG A 337 -9.20 7.80 22.77
C ARG A 337 -8.95 6.35 23.19
N GLU A 338 -9.62 5.88 24.23
CA GLU A 338 -9.53 4.48 24.68
C GLU A 338 -10.14 3.54 23.64
N LEU A 339 -11.26 3.94 23.02
CA LEU A 339 -11.89 3.19 21.94
C LEU A 339 -10.99 3.08 20.70
N THR A 340 -10.33 4.17 20.31
CA THR A 340 -9.36 4.17 19.22
C THR A 340 -8.17 3.25 19.53
N ALA A 341 -7.66 3.30 20.77
CA ALA A 341 -6.57 2.44 21.19
C ALA A 341 -6.96 0.95 21.20
N LEU A 342 -8.18 0.62 21.66
CA LEU A 342 -8.72 -0.74 21.63
C LEU A 342 -8.81 -1.27 20.20
N LYS A 343 -9.36 -0.48 19.26
CA LYS A 343 -9.43 -0.85 17.84
C LYS A 343 -8.04 -1.10 17.25
N ALA A 344 -7.07 -0.23 17.55
CA ALA A 344 -5.70 -0.38 17.06
C ALA A 344 -5.02 -1.64 17.61
N VAL A 345 -5.23 -1.98 18.89
CA VAL A 345 -4.69 -3.21 19.49
C VAL A 345 -5.32 -4.46 18.89
N ILE A 346 -6.65 -4.49 18.76
CA ILE A 346 -7.35 -5.65 18.17
C ILE A 346 -6.85 -5.88 16.75
N LYS A 347 -6.80 -4.83 15.94
CA LYS A 347 -6.27 -4.89 14.59
C LYS A 347 -4.82 -5.41 14.57
N CYS A 348 -3.96 -4.93 15.47
CA CYS A 348 -2.58 -5.39 15.58
C CYS A 348 -2.47 -6.88 15.98
N ILE A 349 -3.36 -7.36 16.86
CA ILE A 349 -3.43 -8.78 17.22
C ILE A 349 -3.78 -9.64 16.00
N GLU A 350 -4.83 -9.22 15.26
CA GLU A 350 -5.31 -9.92 14.06
C GLU A 350 -4.27 -9.90 12.93
N GLU A 351 -3.59 -8.77 12.72
CA GLU A 351 -2.56 -8.64 11.68
C GLU A 351 -1.33 -9.53 11.92
N HIS A 352 -1.03 -9.86 13.18
CA HIS A 352 0.17 -10.63 13.56
C HIS A 352 -0.14 -12.00 14.15
N ASN A 353 -1.38 -12.47 14.07
CA ASN A 353 -1.85 -13.76 14.61
C ASN A 353 -1.48 -13.97 16.10
N LEU A 354 -1.74 -12.95 16.94
CA LEU A 354 -1.36 -12.95 18.36
C LEU A 354 -2.51 -13.37 19.30
N GLU A 355 -3.61 -13.92 18.78
CA GLU A 355 -4.85 -14.19 19.52
C GLU A 355 -4.65 -15.19 20.67
N GLU A 356 -3.78 -16.18 20.50
CA GLU A 356 -3.45 -17.16 21.54
C GLU A 356 -2.77 -16.50 22.74
N GLN A 357 -1.88 -15.53 22.47
CA GLN A 357 -1.12 -14.83 23.51
C GLN A 357 -1.90 -13.66 24.10
N TYR A 358 -2.77 -13.04 23.30
CA TYR A 358 -3.62 -11.93 23.71
C TYR A 358 -5.02 -12.04 23.11
N PRO A 359 -5.96 -12.69 23.83
CA PRO A 359 -7.32 -12.89 23.32
C PRO A 359 -8.07 -11.58 23.07
N VAL A 360 -8.82 -11.54 21.96
CA VAL A 360 -9.58 -10.37 21.50
C VAL A 360 -10.91 -10.22 22.24
N ASP A 361 -11.57 -11.30 22.65
CA ASP A 361 -12.90 -11.26 23.29
C ASP A 361 -12.99 -10.33 24.52
N PRO A 362 -12.03 -10.34 25.47
CA PRO A 362 -12.07 -9.44 26.62
C PRO A 362 -11.89 -7.97 26.22
N LEU A 363 -11.22 -7.70 25.09
CA LEU A 363 -11.04 -6.36 24.56
C LEU A 363 -12.31 -5.86 23.88
N GLN A 364 -12.98 -6.72 23.11
CA GLN A 364 -14.23 -6.39 22.44
C GLN A 364 -15.36 -6.10 23.42
N LYS A 365 -15.45 -6.84 24.53
CA LYS A 365 -16.46 -6.59 25.58
C LYS A 365 -16.36 -5.18 26.19
N ARG A 366 -15.18 -4.54 26.11
CA ARG A 366 -14.98 -3.17 26.58
C ARG A 366 -15.59 -2.12 25.66
N PHE A 367 -16.00 -2.47 24.44
CA PHE A 367 -16.77 -1.54 23.58
C PHE A 367 -18.23 -1.38 24.03
N SER A 368 -18.75 -2.28 24.87
CA SER A 368 -20.17 -2.43 25.15
C SER A 368 -20.60 -1.92 26.54
N CYS A 369 -19.71 -1.23 27.26
CA CYS A 369 -19.97 -0.69 28.60
C CYS A 369 -20.08 0.84 28.61
#